data_AF-A0A9W6ED99-F1
#
_entry.id   AF-A0A9W6ED99-F1
#
_cell.length_a   1.000
_cell.length_b   1.000
_cell.length_c   1.000
_cell.angle_alpha   90.00
_cell.angle_beta   90.00
_cell.angle_gamma   90.00
#
_symmetry.space_group_name_H-M   'P 1'
#
loop_
_entity.id
_entity.type
_entity.pdbx_description
1 polymer ?
#
loop_
_entity_poly.entity_id
_entity_poly.type
_entity_poly.pdbx_seq_one_letter_code
_entity_poly.pdbx_strand_id
1 'polypeptide(L)'
;MGGNKQVKETPSKTLLPSNVHGDINPAATPGEQEGHQSLDALQAKLDEMGKDYQEKWWLATCGGRGWGKPSIEYGDAFSTLFTRTKLWANNYVKRDTAALAEYPPNEKQSILQSLDGYCVQDLDWDTFIESLPYPICTSVPLALARTMLVKDIVEKFFENPFWYFEGKPGLGDIEPRTESSLSFAQHLQHLYEQFLIVNPKSASVWKAETVRLANSVNNDQANNTELGLRTKRRREEAARSFASAMLGHPPFQMLLGVCEDTADREASLVEYYEDAERLAYGLGYSRGICTYRNLTRLPRSSFWRGDPWLTAEYRHRLKPDQARLDGHRILFIMQPAVSRIGALPDGQLEEWTQAVAVIEDGQCTKDVCEKRRKEQKAKDDEAYRKEEEERAKNNAIYERGEREWRKEYEEQQRKDERKEKVPLRQEEEKGSEEPENPAPKRARGTWGTTRKKAVQQVEATEEVRTIGRES
;
A
#
# COMPACT_ATOMS: atom_id res chain seq x y z
N MET A 1 28.25 40.56 -48.77
CA MET A 1 29.58 40.36 -49.41
C MET A 1 30.57 40.03 -48.30
N GLY A 2 31.48 39.07 -48.49
CA GLY A 2 32.56 38.76 -47.55
C GLY A 2 32.11 38.08 -46.22
N GLY A 3 32.77 37.04 -45.70
CA GLY A 3 33.75 36.16 -46.34
C GLY A 3 34.81 35.62 -45.38
N ASN A 4 34.83 34.29 -45.19
CA ASN A 4 35.86 33.52 -44.47
C ASN A 4 35.93 33.76 -42.94
N LYS A 5 36.50 32.84 -42.14
CA LYS A 5 37.34 31.68 -42.48
C LYS A 5 37.07 30.47 -41.58
N GLN A 6 37.25 29.26 -42.12
CA GLN A 6 37.29 28.02 -41.32
C GLN A 6 38.62 27.86 -40.58
N VAL A 7 38.60 27.11 -39.47
CA VAL A 7 39.71 26.23 -39.08
C VAL A 7 39.14 24.85 -38.77
N LYS A 8 39.55 23.84 -39.54
CA LYS A 8 39.54 22.43 -39.14
C LYS A 8 40.97 22.07 -38.81
N GLU A 9 41.23 21.33 -37.73
CA GLU A 9 42.36 20.40 -37.75
C GLU A 9 42.22 19.24 -36.76
N THR A 10 42.45 18.05 -37.31
CA THR A 10 42.76 16.76 -36.67
C THR A 10 43.18 15.89 -37.86
N PRO A 11 44.31 15.18 -37.78
CA PRO A 11 44.28 13.91 -37.05
C PRO A 11 45.61 13.49 -36.42
N SER A 12 45.59 12.38 -35.67
CA SER A 12 46.69 11.40 -35.69
C SER A 12 46.16 10.00 -35.38
N LYS A 13 46.64 9.01 -36.15
CA LYS A 13 46.39 7.58 -35.94
C LYS A 13 47.68 6.93 -35.47
N THR A 14 47.57 5.99 -34.53
CA THR A 14 48.53 4.88 -34.39
C THR A 14 47.71 3.59 -34.23
N LEU A 15 48.22 2.48 -34.77
CA LEU A 15 47.50 1.21 -34.87
C LEU A 15 48.46 0.04 -34.64
N LEU A 16 47.97 -0.99 -33.93
CA LEU A 16 48.46 -2.39 -33.91
C LEU A 16 49.84 -2.64 -33.24
N PRO A 17 50.23 -3.90 -32.90
CA PRO A 17 49.51 -5.17 -33.14
C PRO A 17 49.29 -6.11 -31.93
N SER A 18 48.31 -7.02 -32.11
CA SER A 18 48.13 -8.39 -31.57
C SER A 18 48.88 -8.92 -30.34
N ASN A 19 48.14 -9.66 -29.50
CA ASN A 19 48.42 -11.11 -29.32
C ASN A 19 47.15 -11.91 -28.95
N VAL A 20 47.25 -13.25 -28.93
CA VAL A 20 46.13 -14.22 -28.97
C VAL A 20 46.26 -15.30 -27.88
N HIS A 21 45.13 -15.96 -27.56
CA HIS A 21 44.89 -17.08 -26.62
C HIS A 21 44.78 -16.75 -25.12
N GLY A 22 43.80 -17.38 -24.46
CA GLY A 22 43.58 -17.28 -23.01
C GLY A 22 42.18 -17.66 -22.49
N ASP A 23 41.49 -18.65 -23.07
CA ASP A 23 40.22 -19.15 -22.50
C ASP A 23 40.46 -19.87 -21.17
N ILE A 24 40.24 -19.17 -20.05
CA ILE A 24 40.07 -19.77 -18.72
C ILE A 24 38.90 -19.06 -18.02
N ASN A 25 37.77 -19.77 -17.89
CA ASN A 25 36.73 -19.41 -16.93
C ASN A 25 37.21 -19.76 -15.51
N PRO A 26 37.40 -18.80 -14.58
CA PRO A 26 37.29 -19.11 -13.17
C PRO A 26 35.80 -19.39 -12.88
N ALA A 27 35.50 -20.58 -12.34
CA ALA A 27 34.15 -20.86 -11.87
C ALA A 27 33.86 -19.94 -10.67
N ALA A 28 32.77 -19.17 -10.73
CA ALA A 28 32.38 -18.28 -9.64
C ALA A 28 32.21 -19.06 -8.33
N THR A 29 32.86 -18.62 -7.27
CA THR A 29 32.87 -19.33 -5.99
C THR A 29 31.53 -19.09 -5.29
N PRO A 30 30.84 -20.11 -4.74
CA PRO A 30 29.52 -19.92 -4.13
C PRO A 30 29.44 -18.84 -3.05
N GLY A 31 30.52 -18.61 -2.31
CA GLY A 31 30.60 -17.55 -1.28
C GLY A 31 30.74 -16.12 -1.80
N GLU A 32 31.09 -15.91 -3.08
CA GLU A 32 31.22 -14.55 -3.65
C GLU A 32 29.84 -13.91 -3.85
N GLN A 33 28.83 -14.69 -4.24
CA GLN A 33 27.46 -14.18 -4.45
C GLN A 33 26.78 -13.76 -3.14
N GLU A 34 26.99 -14.50 -2.05
CA GLU A 34 26.50 -14.11 -0.72
C GLU A 34 27.24 -12.87 -0.19
N GLY A 35 28.56 -12.78 -0.42
CA GLY A 35 29.38 -11.62 -0.06
C GLY A 35 28.95 -10.33 -0.78
N HIS A 36 28.67 -10.40 -2.08
CA HIS A 36 28.18 -9.27 -2.86
C HIS A 36 26.79 -8.81 -2.42
N GLN A 37 25.83 -9.73 -2.23
CA GLN A 37 24.49 -9.37 -1.72
C GLN A 37 24.55 -8.68 -0.35
N SER A 38 25.48 -9.09 0.52
CA SER A 38 25.72 -8.45 1.81
C SER A 38 26.30 -7.02 1.67
N LEU A 39 27.28 -6.83 0.78
CA LEU A 39 27.87 -5.52 0.49
C LEU A 39 26.88 -4.55 -0.17
N ASP A 40 26.08 -5.02 -1.14
CA ASP A 40 25.07 -4.20 -1.81
C ASP A 40 23.97 -3.76 -0.82
N ALA A 41 23.55 -4.66 0.08
CA ALA A 41 22.61 -4.33 1.16
C ALA A 41 23.19 -3.37 2.21
N LEU A 42 24.51 -3.38 2.44
CA LEU A 42 25.19 -2.40 3.29
C LEU A 42 25.33 -1.04 2.60
N GLN A 43 25.64 -1.01 1.30
CA GLN A 43 25.71 0.22 0.53
C GLN A 43 24.33 0.89 0.42
N ALA A 44 23.27 0.12 0.15
CA ALA A 44 21.90 0.63 0.12
C ALA A 44 21.49 1.30 1.45
N LYS A 45 21.88 0.70 2.58
CA LYS A 45 21.67 1.31 3.92
C LYS A 45 22.53 2.55 4.16
N LEU A 46 23.77 2.57 3.64
CA LEU A 46 24.64 3.75 3.72
C LEU A 46 24.04 4.92 2.94
N ASP A 47 23.51 4.65 1.75
CA ASP A 47 22.85 5.64 0.89
C ASP A 47 21.51 6.11 1.48
N GLU A 48 20.73 5.21 2.10
CA GLU A 48 19.51 5.53 2.84
C GLU A 48 19.82 6.46 4.03
N MET A 49 20.80 6.12 4.87
CA MET A 49 21.27 6.99 5.95
C MET A 49 21.82 8.33 5.42
N GLY A 50 22.48 8.33 4.27
CA GLY A 50 22.94 9.55 3.60
C GLY A 50 21.79 10.47 3.19
N LYS A 51 20.73 9.92 2.57
CA LYS A 51 19.52 10.67 2.19
C LYS A 51 18.77 11.19 3.43
N ASP A 52 18.61 10.37 4.46
CA ASP A 52 17.99 10.74 5.74
C ASP A 52 18.77 11.84 6.48
N TYR A 53 20.10 11.75 6.54
CA TYR A 53 20.95 12.77 7.16
C TYR A 53 20.89 14.09 6.38
N GLN A 54 20.89 14.06 5.05
CA GLN A 54 20.71 15.26 4.22
C GLN A 54 19.31 15.88 4.41
N GLU A 55 18.24 15.09 4.45
CA GLU A 55 16.88 15.57 4.73
C GLU A 55 16.79 16.21 6.12
N LYS A 56 17.30 15.54 7.16
CA LYS A 56 17.35 16.07 8.53
C LYS A 56 18.21 17.33 8.67
N TRP A 57 19.37 17.40 8.01
CA TRP A 57 20.24 18.57 8.02
C TRP A 57 19.60 19.76 7.30
N TRP A 58 18.94 19.52 6.16
CA TRP A 58 18.16 20.53 5.45
C TRP A 58 16.99 21.05 6.31
N LEU A 59 16.22 20.16 6.94
CA LEU A 59 15.13 20.55 7.84
C LEU A 59 15.66 21.35 9.05
N ALA A 60 16.78 20.94 9.65
CA ALA A 60 17.37 21.63 10.79
C ALA A 60 17.95 23.02 10.44
N THR A 61 18.39 23.24 9.20
CA THR A 61 18.92 24.52 8.70
C THR A 61 17.82 25.45 8.17
N CYS A 62 16.76 24.91 7.55
CA CYS A 62 15.62 25.67 7.03
C CYS A 62 14.50 25.93 8.07
N GLY A 63 14.79 25.80 9.36
CA GLY A 63 13.85 26.08 10.45
C GLY A 63 12.80 24.99 10.72
N GLY A 64 12.81 23.88 9.98
CA GLY A 64 11.87 22.75 10.06
C GLY A 64 12.02 21.83 11.28
N ARG A 65 12.35 22.36 12.46
CA ARG A 65 12.39 21.62 13.74
C ARG A 65 10.96 21.38 14.25
N GLY A 66 10.76 20.39 15.12
CA GLY A 66 9.43 19.91 15.55
C GLY A 66 8.63 19.14 14.49
N TRP A 67 9.17 19.02 13.28
CA TRP A 67 8.53 18.35 12.16
C TRP A 67 9.28 17.06 11.78
N GLY A 68 9.08 15.99 12.57
CA GLY A 68 9.53 14.66 12.17
C GLY A 68 8.86 14.20 10.87
N LYS A 69 9.58 13.43 10.05
CA LYS A 69 9.02 12.77 8.86
C LYS A 69 7.93 11.77 9.31
N PRO A 70 6.68 11.87 8.82
CA PRO A 70 5.64 10.91 9.15
C PRO A 70 6.05 9.51 8.72
N SER A 71 6.01 8.55 9.64
CA SER A 71 6.23 7.12 9.38
C SER A 71 4.97 6.49 8.77
N ILE A 72 4.58 6.99 7.58
CA ILE A 72 3.41 6.55 6.84
C ILE A 72 3.90 5.75 5.63
N GLU A 73 3.64 4.45 5.66
CA GLU A 73 3.78 3.58 4.47
C GLU A 73 2.61 3.86 3.52
N TYR A 74 2.82 4.78 2.58
CA TYR A 74 1.74 5.30 1.74
C TYR A 74 1.06 4.23 0.87
N GLY A 75 1.77 3.17 0.46
CA GLY A 75 1.18 2.01 -0.22
C GLY A 75 0.12 1.31 0.63
N ASP A 76 0.47 0.91 1.85
CA ASP A 76 -0.45 0.28 2.80
C ASP A 76 -1.57 1.22 3.25
N ALA A 77 -1.29 2.53 3.37
CA ALA A 77 -2.30 3.53 3.71
C ALA A 77 -3.37 3.69 2.61
N PHE A 78 -2.97 3.80 1.33
CA PHE A 78 -3.93 3.84 0.22
C PHE A 78 -4.66 2.49 0.03
N SER A 79 -3.94 1.37 0.16
CA SER A 79 -4.52 0.03 0.11
C SER A 79 -5.59 -0.17 1.19
N THR A 80 -5.29 0.25 2.42
CA THR A 80 -6.24 0.26 3.55
C THR A 80 -7.43 1.16 3.26
N LEU A 81 -7.21 2.40 2.82
CA LEU A 81 -8.27 3.37 2.55
C LEU A 81 -9.26 2.86 1.49
N PHE A 82 -8.76 2.38 0.34
CA PHE A 82 -9.60 1.81 -0.72
C PHE A 82 -10.26 0.47 -0.33
N THR A 83 -9.71 -0.24 0.66
CA THR A 83 -10.31 -1.45 1.25
C THR A 83 -11.42 -1.10 2.25
N ARG A 84 -11.26 -0.06 3.06
CA ARG A 84 -12.33 0.48 3.94
C ARG A 84 -13.57 0.87 3.13
N THR A 85 -13.40 1.49 1.96
CA THR A 85 -14.52 1.79 1.05
C THR A 85 -15.30 0.54 0.61
N LYS A 86 -14.61 -0.61 0.42
CA LYS A 86 -15.25 -1.89 0.09
C LYS A 86 -16.04 -2.45 1.27
N LEU A 87 -15.51 -2.34 2.49
CA LEU A 87 -16.18 -2.76 3.71
C LEU A 87 -17.44 -1.92 3.99
N TRP A 88 -17.34 -0.59 3.92
CA TRP A 88 -18.46 0.32 4.09
C TRP A 88 -19.58 0.03 3.06
N ALA A 89 -19.22 -0.12 1.78
CA ALA A 89 -20.20 -0.45 0.75
C ALA A 89 -20.92 -1.79 1.04
N ASN A 90 -20.19 -2.85 1.43
CA ASN A 90 -20.78 -4.17 1.72
C ASN A 90 -21.84 -4.15 2.84
N ASN A 91 -21.79 -3.16 3.73
CA ASN A 91 -22.69 -2.97 4.87
C ASN A 91 -23.93 -2.14 4.48
N TYR A 92 -23.73 -0.98 3.82
CA TYR A 92 -24.79 0.04 3.69
C TYR A 92 -25.31 0.27 2.26
N VAL A 93 -24.85 -0.48 1.25
CA VAL A 93 -25.24 -0.33 -0.17
C VAL A 93 -26.04 -1.54 -0.64
N LYS A 94 -27.04 -1.30 -1.52
CA LYS A 94 -27.84 -2.35 -2.18
C LYS A 94 -26.93 -3.38 -2.86
N ARG A 95 -27.21 -4.67 -2.67
CA ARG A 95 -26.40 -5.74 -3.29
C ARG A 95 -26.78 -6.02 -4.73
N ASP A 96 -28.07 -6.03 -5.03
CA ASP A 96 -28.61 -6.41 -6.34
C ASP A 96 -28.90 -5.19 -7.22
N THR A 97 -28.50 -5.25 -8.49
CA THR A 97 -28.86 -4.29 -9.54
C THR A 97 -30.38 -4.19 -9.74
N ALA A 98 -31.13 -5.27 -9.47
CA ALA A 98 -32.59 -5.27 -9.49
C ALA A 98 -33.22 -4.26 -8.51
N ALA A 99 -32.55 -3.95 -7.38
CA ALA A 99 -32.99 -2.94 -6.42
C ALA A 99 -32.79 -1.48 -6.91
N LEU A 100 -32.38 -1.30 -8.17
CA LEU A 100 -32.41 -0.03 -8.90
C LEU A 100 -33.48 -0.01 -10.00
N ALA A 101 -34.18 -1.12 -10.27
CA ALA A 101 -35.11 -1.23 -11.40
C ALA A 101 -36.25 -0.19 -11.33
N GLU A 102 -36.70 0.14 -10.11
CA GLU A 102 -37.80 1.07 -9.81
C GLU A 102 -37.53 2.54 -10.23
N TYR A 103 -36.26 2.96 -10.31
CA TYR A 103 -35.92 4.34 -10.69
C TYR A 103 -36.09 4.59 -12.20
N PRO A 104 -36.48 5.80 -12.63
CA PRO A 104 -36.59 6.13 -14.04
C PRO A 104 -35.19 6.21 -14.72
N PRO A 105 -35.10 6.03 -16.05
CA PRO A 105 -33.80 5.94 -16.75
C PRO A 105 -32.91 7.18 -16.62
N ASN A 106 -33.47 8.38 -16.49
CA ASN A 106 -32.72 9.62 -16.30
C ASN A 106 -32.01 9.66 -14.92
N GLU A 107 -32.66 9.17 -13.86
CA GLU A 107 -32.03 9.08 -12.54
C GLU A 107 -30.93 8.02 -12.55
N LYS A 108 -31.18 6.86 -13.18
CA LYS A 108 -30.16 5.82 -13.39
C LYS A 108 -28.92 6.37 -14.13
N GLN A 109 -29.13 7.12 -15.21
CA GLN A 109 -28.04 7.76 -15.97
C GLN A 109 -27.25 8.77 -15.12
N SER A 110 -27.90 9.48 -14.18
CA SER A 110 -27.22 10.44 -13.30
C SER A 110 -26.13 9.79 -12.42
N ILE A 111 -26.25 8.49 -12.14
CA ILE A 111 -25.23 7.71 -11.43
C ILE A 111 -23.96 7.60 -12.29
N LEU A 112 -24.08 7.29 -13.58
CA LEU A 112 -22.96 7.23 -14.52
C LEU A 112 -22.33 8.61 -14.73
N GLN A 113 -23.16 9.65 -14.87
CA GLN A 113 -22.72 11.05 -15.01
C GLN A 113 -21.94 11.54 -13.79
N SER A 114 -22.36 11.17 -12.57
CA SER A 114 -21.61 11.50 -11.34
C SER A 114 -20.23 10.83 -11.26
N LEU A 115 -20.01 9.81 -12.09
CA LEU A 115 -18.77 9.05 -12.24
C LEU A 115 -17.97 9.44 -13.49
N ASP A 116 -18.18 10.64 -14.05
CA ASP A 116 -17.28 11.17 -15.09
C ASP A 116 -15.80 11.16 -14.63
N GLY A 117 -14.89 10.97 -15.59
CA GLY A 117 -13.48 10.71 -15.33
C GLY A 117 -13.15 9.30 -14.79
N TYR A 118 -14.14 8.52 -14.33
CA TYR A 118 -13.98 7.18 -13.75
C TYR A 118 -14.76 6.08 -14.48
N CYS A 119 -15.90 6.41 -15.08
CA CYS A 119 -16.79 5.54 -15.83
C CYS A 119 -16.98 6.06 -17.26
N VAL A 120 -17.27 5.17 -18.21
CA VAL A 120 -17.65 5.54 -19.59
C VAL A 120 -18.96 6.33 -19.62
N GLN A 121 -19.03 7.35 -20.49
CA GLN A 121 -20.14 8.33 -20.56
C GLN A 121 -20.95 8.24 -21.87
N ASP A 122 -20.46 7.45 -22.83
CA ASP A 122 -21.06 7.19 -24.15
C ASP A 122 -22.05 6.02 -24.17
N LEU A 123 -22.27 5.35 -23.02
CA LEU A 123 -23.28 4.30 -22.86
C LEU A 123 -24.47 4.83 -22.05
N ASP A 124 -25.68 4.43 -22.43
CA ASP A 124 -26.84 4.49 -21.54
C ASP A 124 -26.72 3.43 -20.42
N TRP A 125 -27.54 3.58 -19.39
CA TRP A 125 -27.56 2.68 -18.23
C TRP A 125 -27.77 1.21 -18.60
N ASP A 126 -28.73 0.88 -19.46
CA ASP A 126 -29.08 -0.52 -19.72
C ASP A 126 -27.99 -1.20 -20.56
N THR A 127 -27.47 -0.52 -21.60
CA THR A 127 -26.28 -0.96 -22.36
C THR A 127 -25.05 -1.10 -21.47
N PHE A 128 -24.85 -0.20 -20.50
CA PHE A 128 -23.76 -0.30 -19.53
C PHE A 128 -23.92 -1.55 -18.63
N ILE A 129 -25.12 -1.85 -18.14
CA ILE A 129 -25.39 -3.05 -17.32
C ILE A 129 -25.18 -4.33 -18.14
N GLU A 130 -25.63 -4.38 -19.40
CA GLU A 130 -25.43 -5.55 -20.28
C GLU A 130 -23.96 -5.78 -20.64
N SER A 131 -23.16 -4.71 -20.73
CA SER A 131 -21.71 -4.79 -21.00
C SER A 131 -20.90 -5.41 -19.85
N LEU A 132 -21.46 -5.49 -18.63
CA LEU A 132 -20.73 -5.94 -17.44
C LEU A 132 -20.70 -7.48 -17.33
N PRO A 133 -19.52 -8.10 -17.18
CA PRO A 133 -19.43 -9.55 -17.07
C PRO A 133 -19.94 -10.07 -15.72
N TYR A 134 -20.31 -11.35 -15.70
CA TYR A 134 -20.58 -12.06 -14.46
C TYR A 134 -19.25 -12.42 -13.75
N PRO A 135 -19.12 -12.30 -12.41
CA PRO A 135 -20.11 -11.88 -11.41
C PRO A 135 -19.92 -10.41 -10.95
N ILE A 136 -19.71 -9.49 -11.89
CA ILE A 136 -19.63 -8.05 -11.62
C ILE A 136 -21.00 -7.40 -11.82
N CYS A 137 -21.74 -7.78 -12.88
CA CYS A 137 -23.12 -7.37 -13.13
C CYS A 137 -24.13 -7.72 -12.02
N THR A 138 -23.81 -8.68 -11.15
CA THR A 138 -24.64 -9.05 -9.97
C THR A 138 -24.34 -8.22 -8.73
N SER A 139 -23.48 -7.19 -8.81
CA SER A 139 -23.20 -6.29 -7.69
C SER A 139 -22.85 -4.86 -8.14
N VAL A 140 -23.51 -4.38 -9.21
CA VAL A 140 -23.19 -3.06 -9.78
C VAL A 140 -23.37 -1.93 -8.78
N PRO A 141 -24.43 -1.88 -7.93
CA PRO A 141 -24.58 -0.76 -6.98
C PRO A 141 -23.42 -0.68 -5.98
N LEU A 142 -22.95 -1.82 -5.46
CA LEU A 142 -21.75 -1.92 -4.63
C LEU A 142 -20.48 -1.40 -5.33
N ALA A 143 -20.35 -1.69 -6.62
CA ALA A 143 -19.18 -1.30 -7.40
C ALA A 143 -19.18 0.19 -7.74
N LEU A 144 -20.33 0.74 -8.14
CA LEU A 144 -20.50 2.17 -8.41
C LEU A 144 -20.37 2.99 -7.11
N ALA A 145 -21.02 2.59 -6.02
CA ALA A 145 -20.92 3.29 -4.73
C ALA A 145 -19.49 3.37 -4.19
N ARG A 146 -18.72 2.26 -4.26
CA ARG A 146 -17.29 2.27 -3.93
C ARG A 146 -16.51 3.25 -4.82
N THR A 147 -16.83 3.28 -6.12
CA THR A 147 -16.17 4.18 -7.07
C THR A 147 -16.49 5.65 -6.77
N MET A 148 -17.75 5.98 -6.48
CA MET A 148 -18.16 7.36 -6.16
C MET A 148 -17.49 7.87 -4.90
N LEU A 149 -17.38 7.03 -3.87
CA LEU A 149 -16.65 7.36 -2.63
C LEU A 149 -15.16 7.61 -2.88
N VAL A 150 -14.49 6.75 -3.67
CA VAL A 150 -13.07 6.95 -4.02
C VAL A 150 -12.88 8.18 -4.90
N LYS A 151 -13.79 8.46 -5.82
CA LYS A 151 -13.78 9.67 -6.66
C LYS A 151 -13.87 10.93 -5.82
N ASP A 152 -14.87 11.03 -4.93
CA ASP A 152 -15.07 12.23 -4.12
C ASP A 152 -13.86 12.49 -3.21
N ILE A 153 -13.37 11.50 -2.44
CA ILE A 153 -12.20 11.75 -1.58
C ILE A 153 -10.97 12.23 -2.38
N VAL A 154 -10.72 11.68 -3.58
CA VAL A 154 -9.61 12.09 -4.46
C VAL A 154 -9.79 13.54 -4.90
N GLU A 155 -10.98 13.91 -5.37
CA GLU A 155 -11.31 15.26 -5.85
C GLU A 155 -11.34 16.31 -4.73
N LYS A 156 -11.77 15.97 -3.50
CA LYS A 156 -11.79 16.90 -2.36
C LYS A 156 -10.41 17.10 -1.73
N PHE A 157 -9.66 16.01 -1.50
CA PHE A 157 -8.51 16.04 -0.59
C PHE A 157 -7.16 15.91 -1.29
N PHE A 158 -7.07 15.15 -2.38
CA PHE A 158 -5.78 14.71 -2.94
C PHE A 158 -5.36 15.48 -4.20
N GLU A 159 -6.30 15.90 -5.05
CA GLU A 159 -6.01 16.69 -6.26
C GLU A 159 -5.49 18.10 -5.96
N ASN A 160 -6.03 18.77 -4.93
CA ASN A 160 -5.63 20.11 -4.50
C ASN A 160 -5.14 20.09 -3.03
N PRO A 161 -3.83 20.04 -2.74
CA PRO A 161 -3.31 19.99 -1.36
C PRO A 161 -3.56 21.26 -0.53
N PHE A 162 -4.17 22.30 -1.10
CA PHE A 162 -4.55 23.55 -0.44
C PHE A 162 -6.06 23.67 -0.16
N TRP A 163 -6.83 22.58 -0.33
CA TRP A 163 -8.30 22.56 -0.23
C TRP A 163 -8.90 23.25 1.02
N TYR A 164 -8.18 23.25 2.14
CA TYR A 164 -8.59 23.85 3.42
C TYR A 164 -8.15 25.31 3.63
N PHE A 165 -7.43 25.95 2.71
CA PHE A 165 -7.00 27.34 2.89
C PHE A 165 -8.14 28.36 2.69
N GLU A 166 -8.10 29.46 3.46
CA GLU A 166 -9.04 30.58 3.36
C GLU A 166 -8.30 31.87 3.03
N GLY A 167 -8.92 32.70 2.17
CA GLY A 167 -8.54 34.11 2.08
C GLY A 167 -8.97 34.84 3.36
N LYS A 168 -8.52 36.08 3.53
CA LYS A 168 -9.08 36.92 4.61
C LYS A 168 -10.59 37.08 4.37
N PRO A 169 -11.48 36.81 5.36
CA PRO A 169 -12.82 37.39 5.32
C PRO A 169 -12.66 38.91 5.25
N GLY A 170 -13.40 39.54 4.35
CA GLY A 170 -13.05 40.87 3.84
C GLY A 170 -13.09 41.97 4.89
N LEU A 171 -12.07 42.83 4.91
CA LEU A 171 -12.32 44.23 5.25
C LEU A 171 -12.98 44.88 4.02
N GLY A 172 -14.30 44.99 4.05
CA GLY A 172 -15.09 45.79 3.10
C GLY A 172 -16.04 44.99 2.21
N ASP A 173 -17.35 45.10 2.50
CA ASP A 173 -18.44 44.83 1.54
C ASP A 173 -18.55 45.98 0.51
N ILE A 174 -17.44 46.32 -0.15
CA ILE A 174 -17.34 47.45 -1.08
C ILE A 174 -16.50 47.07 -2.31
N GLU A 175 -17.05 46.23 -3.19
CA GLU A 175 -17.21 46.50 -4.62
C GLU A 175 -17.91 45.33 -5.35
N PRO A 176 -18.65 45.58 -6.46
CA PRO A 176 -19.40 44.54 -7.17
C PRO A 176 -18.51 43.69 -8.09
N ARG A 177 -18.82 42.39 -8.18
CA ARG A 177 -18.07 41.35 -8.90
C ARG A 177 -17.77 41.66 -10.37
N THR A 178 -16.49 41.61 -10.75
CA THR A 178 -15.93 40.99 -11.98
C THR A 178 -14.41 40.93 -11.80
N GLU A 179 -13.65 39.87 -12.12
CA GLU A 179 -13.92 38.60 -12.83
C GLU A 179 -13.40 37.38 -12.02
N SER A 180 -13.67 36.15 -12.48
CA SER A 180 -13.16 34.87 -11.93
C SER A 180 -13.00 34.76 -10.40
N SER A 181 -14.10 34.62 -9.65
CA SER A 181 -14.06 34.43 -8.19
C SER A 181 -13.65 33.01 -7.78
N LEU A 182 -12.44 32.58 -8.11
CA LEU A 182 -11.82 31.36 -7.57
C LEU A 182 -11.63 31.50 -6.06
N SER A 183 -11.75 30.40 -5.32
CA SER A 183 -11.42 30.38 -3.89
C SER A 183 -9.91 30.61 -3.67
N PHE A 184 -9.51 30.98 -2.45
CA PHE A 184 -8.08 31.14 -2.15
C PHE A 184 -7.31 29.80 -2.29
N ALA A 185 -7.95 28.68 -1.94
CA ALA A 185 -7.44 27.34 -2.20
C ALA A 185 -7.23 27.03 -3.70
N GLN A 186 -8.09 27.55 -4.58
CA GLN A 186 -7.94 27.43 -6.03
C GLN A 186 -6.84 28.35 -6.59
N HIS A 187 -6.66 29.55 -6.03
CA HIS A 187 -5.54 30.42 -6.39
C HIS A 187 -4.18 29.83 -5.99
N LEU A 188 -4.07 29.22 -4.81
CA LEU A 188 -2.86 28.49 -4.39
C LEU A 188 -2.57 27.28 -5.27
N GLN A 189 -3.60 26.53 -5.65
CA GLN A 189 -3.47 25.41 -6.61
C GLN A 189 -3.00 25.88 -7.99
N HIS A 190 -3.58 26.95 -8.54
CA HIS A 190 -3.15 27.49 -9.82
C HIS A 190 -1.68 27.96 -9.77
N LEU A 191 -1.26 28.62 -8.70
CA LEU A 191 0.14 29.02 -8.49
C LEU A 191 1.07 27.79 -8.40
N TYR A 192 0.63 26.73 -7.72
CA TYR A 192 1.37 25.47 -7.66
C TYR A 192 1.54 24.83 -9.04
N GLU A 193 0.49 24.83 -9.86
CA GLU A 193 0.54 24.33 -11.25
C GLU A 193 1.52 25.14 -12.11
N GLN A 194 1.55 26.47 -11.97
CA GLN A 194 2.58 27.29 -12.65
C GLN A 194 3.99 26.97 -12.15
N PHE A 195 4.18 26.77 -10.84
CA PHE A 195 5.47 26.35 -10.30
C PHE A 195 5.89 24.94 -10.76
N LEU A 196 4.95 24.01 -10.93
CA LEU A 196 5.23 22.67 -11.48
C LEU A 196 5.76 22.73 -12.91
N ILE A 197 5.27 23.67 -13.73
CA ILE A 197 5.79 23.89 -15.10
C ILE A 197 7.21 24.47 -15.06
N VAL A 198 7.50 25.41 -14.14
CA VAL A 198 8.80 26.09 -14.06
C VAL A 198 9.89 25.23 -13.41
N ASN A 199 9.61 24.59 -12.28
CA ASN A 199 10.53 23.72 -11.56
C ASN A 199 9.76 22.74 -10.64
N PRO A 200 9.51 21.50 -11.09
CA PRO A 200 8.79 20.49 -10.30
C PRO A 200 9.37 20.24 -8.90
N LYS A 201 10.70 20.24 -8.76
CA LYS A 201 11.37 19.97 -7.47
C LYS A 201 11.17 21.13 -6.49
N SER A 202 11.36 22.37 -6.93
CA SER A 202 11.11 23.57 -6.10
C SER A 202 9.63 23.77 -5.78
N ALA A 203 8.73 23.50 -6.73
CA ALA A 203 7.28 23.54 -6.52
C ALA A 203 6.85 22.56 -5.42
N SER A 204 7.36 21.33 -5.47
CA SER A 204 7.07 20.30 -4.46
C SER A 204 7.55 20.69 -3.06
N VAL A 205 8.73 21.31 -2.93
CA VAL A 205 9.23 21.86 -1.66
C VAL A 205 8.35 23.02 -1.19
N TRP A 206 8.00 23.96 -2.07
CA TRP A 206 7.11 25.08 -1.72
C TRP A 206 5.74 24.59 -1.21
N LYS A 207 5.14 23.60 -1.87
CA LYS A 207 3.90 22.94 -1.42
C LYS A 207 4.09 22.33 -0.03
N ALA A 208 5.15 21.55 0.18
CA ALA A 208 5.44 20.90 1.45
C ALA A 208 5.60 21.89 2.61
N GLU A 209 6.45 22.92 2.45
CA GLU A 209 6.66 23.92 3.51
C GLU A 209 5.41 24.81 3.73
N THR A 210 4.62 25.09 2.68
CA THR A 210 3.34 25.81 2.80
C THR A 210 2.31 25.00 3.62
N VAL A 211 2.16 23.71 3.33
CA VAL A 211 1.28 22.81 4.11
C VAL A 211 1.78 22.65 5.55
N ARG A 212 3.10 22.53 5.76
CA ARG A 212 3.72 22.47 7.10
C ARG A 212 3.37 23.71 7.91
N LEU A 213 3.81 24.90 7.49
CA LEU A 213 3.60 26.15 8.23
C LEU A 213 2.12 26.43 8.51
N ALA A 214 1.24 26.12 7.55
CA ALA A 214 -0.20 26.30 7.71
C ALA A 214 -0.87 25.33 8.69
N ASN A 215 -0.20 24.26 9.13
CA ASN A 215 -0.72 23.26 10.07
C ASN A 215 0.09 23.17 11.38
N SER A 216 0.89 24.19 11.68
CA SER A 216 1.70 24.28 12.92
C SER A 216 0.81 24.31 14.16
N VAL A 217 0.67 23.19 14.88
CA VAL A 217 -0.19 23.10 16.09
C VAL A 217 0.60 23.08 17.39
N ASN A 218 1.89 22.76 17.34
CA ASN A 218 2.76 22.65 18.51
C ASN A 218 3.83 23.76 18.56
N ASN A 219 4.29 24.11 19.77
CA ASN A 219 5.27 25.18 19.99
C ASN A 219 6.70 24.82 19.54
N ASP A 220 7.00 23.54 19.29
CA ASP A 220 8.26 23.09 18.70
C ASP A 220 8.27 23.18 17.16
N GLN A 221 7.09 23.29 16.55
CA GLN A 221 6.86 23.40 15.10
C GLN A 221 6.86 24.85 14.60
N ALA A 222 6.30 25.78 15.39
CA ALA A 222 6.27 27.21 15.08
C ALA A 222 6.06 28.10 16.33
N ASN A 223 6.53 29.34 16.24
CA ASN A 223 6.38 30.35 17.30
C ASN A 223 4.94 30.87 17.47
N ASN A 224 4.06 30.66 16.49
CA ASN A 224 2.62 30.94 16.58
C ASN A 224 1.86 29.79 15.92
N THR A 225 0.93 29.18 16.66
CA THR A 225 0.14 28.00 16.25
C THR A 225 -1.31 28.34 15.88
N GLU A 226 -1.72 29.61 15.95
CA GLU A 226 -3.09 30.07 15.67
C GLU A 226 -3.59 29.62 14.29
N LEU A 227 -2.75 29.78 13.25
CA LEU A 227 -3.07 29.35 11.89
C LEU A 227 -3.26 27.83 11.81
N GLY A 228 -2.37 27.04 12.44
CA GLY A 228 -2.44 25.58 12.42
C GLY A 228 -3.61 25.01 13.21
N LEU A 229 -3.99 25.65 14.31
CA LEU A 229 -5.19 25.29 15.07
C LEU A 229 -6.48 25.62 14.29
N ARG A 230 -6.51 26.74 13.56
CA ARG A 230 -7.63 27.10 12.68
C ARG A 230 -7.75 26.16 11.49
N THR A 231 -6.67 25.88 10.77
CA THR A 231 -6.69 24.96 9.62
C THR A 231 -7.01 23.54 10.04
N LYS A 232 -6.42 23.03 11.13
CA LYS A 232 -6.76 21.70 11.69
C LYS A 232 -8.27 21.58 11.93
N ARG A 233 -8.87 22.54 12.65
CA ARG A 233 -10.32 22.53 12.90
C ARG A 233 -11.12 22.52 11.60
N ARG A 234 -10.75 23.38 10.64
CA ARG A 234 -11.42 23.45 9.33
C ARG A 234 -11.28 22.16 8.51
N ARG A 235 -10.15 21.46 8.61
CA ARG A 235 -9.94 20.15 7.96
C ARG A 235 -10.88 19.08 8.55
N GLU A 236 -10.98 19.02 9.87
CA GLU A 236 -11.89 18.13 10.59
C GLU A 236 -13.38 18.44 10.34
N GLU A 237 -13.75 19.73 10.31
CA GLU A 237 -15.11 20.18 9.97
C GLU A 237 -15.48 19.86 8.51
N ALA A 238 -14.55 20.07 7.58
CA ALA A 238 -14.75 19.77 6.16
C ALA A 238 -14.89 18.27 5.88
N ALA A 239 -14.11 17.41 6.55
CA ALA A 239 -14.23 15.96 6.41
C ALA A 239 -15.65 15.47 6.77
N ARG A 240 -16.21 15.97 7.87
CA ARG A 240 -17.60 15.70 8.29
C ARG A 240 -18.61 16.27 7.31
N SER A 241 -18.40 17.51 6.86
CA SER A 241 -19.26 18.18 5.88
C SER A 241 -19.31 17.45 4.55
N PHE A 242 -18.18 16.93 4.04
CA PHE A 242 -18.12 16.16 2.80
C PHE A 242 -18.77 14.77 2.95
N ALA A 243 -18.58 14.07 4.07
CA ALA A 243 -19.28 12.82 4.35
C ALA A 243 -20.82 13.00 4.37
N SER A 244 -21.29 14.04 5.07
CA SER A 244 -22.72 14.37 5.15
C SER A 244 -23.28 14.82 3.78
N ALA A 245 -22.53 15.61 3.02
CA ALA A 245 -22.89 16.03 1.67
C ALA A 245 -22.96 14.85 0.69
N MET A 246 -22.08 13.86 0.83
CA MET A 246 -22.09 12.64 0.04
C MET A 246 -23.29 11.75 0.40
N LEU A 247 -23.68 11.64 1.68
CA LEU A 247 -24.96 11.02 2.07
C LEU A 247 -26.18 11.79 1.57
N GLY A 248 -26.04 13.11 1.35
CA GLY A 248 -27.04 13.97 0.71
C GLY A 248 -27.06 13.90 -0.83
N HIS A 249 -26.09 13.26 -1.47
CA HIS A 249 -25.92 13.29 -2.93
C HIS A 249 -26.92 12.33 -3.62
N PRO A 250 -27.90 12.81 -4.43
CA PRO A 250 -29.01 11.96 -4.88
C PRO A 250 -28.62 10.70 -5.66
N PRO A 251 -27.68 10.74 -6.63
CA PRO A 251 -27.23 9.52 -7.32
C PRO A 251 -26.56 8.49 -6.41
N PHE A 252 -25.98 8.93 -5.27
CA PHE A 252 -25.44 8.02 -4.26
C PHE A 252 -26.55 7.43 -3.39
N GLN A 253 -27.54 8.24 -2.99
CA GLN A 253 -28.70 7.79 -2.20
C GLN A 253 -29.47 6.66 -2.88
N MET A 254 -29.60 6.68 -4.21
CA MET A 254 -30.23 5.60 -5.00
C MET A 254 -29.58 4.23 -4.76
N LEU A 255 -28.26 4.21 -4.50
CA LEU A 255 -27.47 2.99 -4.28
C LEU A 255 -27.57 2.50 -2.82
N LEU A 256 -27.91 3.36 -1.86
CA LEU A 256 -27.94 3.01 -0.44
C LEU A 256 -29.01 1.96 -0.13
N GLY A 257 -28.67 1.02 0.74
CA GLY A 257 -29.60 0.04 1.29
C GLY A 257 -30.49 0.65 2.38
N VAL A 258 -31.59 -0.04 2.67
CA VAL A 258 -32.37 0.20 3.90
C VAL A 258 -31.46 -0.06 5.09
N CYS A 259 -31.46 0.85 6.05
CA CYS A 259 -30.54 0.86 7.18
C CYS A 259 -31.30 1.36 8.42
N GLU A 260 -31.38 0.52 9.45
CA GLU A 260 -32.09 0.84 10.70
C GLU A 260 -31.29 1.84 11.54
N ASP A 261 -29.97 1.64 11.65
CA ASP A 261 -29.05 2.58 12.29
C ASP A 261 -28.41 3.54 11.27
N THR A 262 -29.14 4.62 10.99
CA THR A 262 -28.61 5.69 10.12
C THR A 262 -27.45 6.46 10.74
N ALA A 263 -27.26 6.42 12.07
CA ALA A 263 -26.19 7.13 12.76
C ALA A 263 -24.86 6.37 12.67
N ASP A 264 -24.87 5.04 12.81
CA ASP A 264 -23.70 4.18 12.54
C ASP A 264 -23.21 4.32 11.09
N ARG A 265 -24.15 4.38 10.13
CA ARG A 265 -23.83 4.62 8.71
C ARG A 265 -23.17 5.99 8.48
N GLU A 266 -23.61 7.03 9.18
CA GLU A 266 -23.01 8.37 9.08
C GLU A 266 -21.66 8.44 9.80
N ALA A 267 -21.56 7.94 11.03
CA ALA A 267 -20.33 7.93 11.82
C ALA A 267 -19.20 7.14 11.12
N SER A 268 -19.50 5.96 10.58
CA SER A 268 -18.53 5.14 9.83
C SER A 268 -18.11 5.77 8.50
N LEU A 269 -18.95 6.61 7.89
CA LEU A 269 -18.56 7.38 6.71
C LEU A 269 -17.71 8.61 7.09
N VAL A 270 -18.09 9.31 8.16
CA VAL A 270 -17.28 10.42 8.73
C VAL A 270 -15.87 9.93 9.05
N GLU A 271 -15.72 8.77 9.69
CA GLU A 271 -14.41 8.18 9.99
C GLU A 271 -13.58 7.93 8.72
N TYR A 272 -14.22 7.42 7.66
CA TYR A 272 -13.57 7.22 6.35
C TYR A 272 -13.10 8.52 5.69
N TYR A 273 -13.89 9.60 5.79
CA TYR A 273 -13.47 10.92 5.31
C TYR A 273 -12.39 11.54 6.18
N GLU A 274 -12.42 11.37 7.50
CA GLU A 274 -11.35 11.82 8.40
C GLU A 274 -10.04 11.05 8.17
N ASP A 275 -10.06 9.78 7.76
CA ASP A 275 -8.84 9.05 7.39
C ASP A 275 -8.29 9.44 6.00
N ALA A 276 -9.18 9.71 5.04
CA ALA A 276 -8.78 10.30 3.76
C ALA A 276 -8.13 11.68 3.95
N GLU A 277 -8.70 12.51 4.83
CA GLU A 277 -8.17 13.79 5.27
C GLU A 277 -6.77 13.63 5.88
N ARG A 278 -6.61 12.79 6.90
CA ARG A 278 -5.33 12.53 7.58
C ARG A 278 -4.23 12.10 6.61
N LEU A 279 -4.55 11.22 5.66
CA LEU A 279 -3.61 10.75 4.63
C LEU A 279 -3.24 11.87 3.65
N ALA A 280 -4.21 12.65 3.18
CA ALA A 280 -3.98 13.79 2.28
C ALA A 280 -3.15 14.89 2.95
N TYR A 281 -3.38 15.18 4.24
CA TYR A 281 -2.54 16.07 5.04
C TYR A 281 -1.08 15.59 5.11
N GLY A 282 -0.86 14.29 5.40
CA GLY A 282 0.47 13.68 5.39
C GLY A 282 1.18 13.77 4.04
N LEU A 283 0.45 13.59 2.93
CA LEU A 283 0.97 13.75 1.57
C LEU A 283 1.24 15.21 1.19
N GLY A 284 0.41 16.14 1.67
CA GLY A 284 0.61 17.57 1.55
C GLY A 284 1.92 18.01 2.22
N TYR A 285 2.18 17.52 3.43
CA TYR A 285 3.45 17.67 4.14
C TYR A 285 4.63 17.01 3.37
N SER A 286 4.40 15.85 2.73
CA SER A 286 5.47 15.08 2.08
C SER A 286 6.06 15.78 0.85
N ARG A 287 7.35 15.57 0.60
CA ARG A 287 8.02 15.99 -0.64
C ARG A 287 7.77 14.98 -1.76
N GLY A 288 7.91 15.43 -2.99
CA GLY A 288 7.49 14.74 -4.22
C GLY A 288 6.16 15.25 -4.77
N ILE A 289 5.80 14.77 -5.95
CA ILE A 289 4.57 15.12 -6.70
C ILE A 289 3.76 13.85 -6.85
N CYS A 290 2.53 13.85 -6.32
CA CYS A 290 1.61 12.72 -6.47
C CYS A 290 0.87 12.80 -7.80
N THR A 291 0.43 11.65 -8.32
CA THR A 291 -0.40 11.57 -9.53
C THR A 291 -1.46 10.49 -9.34
N TYR A 292 -2.72 10.89 -9.53
CA TYR A 292 -3.91 10.04 -9.44
C TYR A 292 -4.43 9.81 -10.86
N ARG A 293 -4.18 8.61 -11.41
CA ARG A 293 -4.59 8.27 -12.79
C ARG A 293 -5.98 7.63 -12.76
N ASN A 294 -6.99 8.45 -13.05
CA ASN A 294 -8.36 8.02 -13.32
C ASN A 294 -8.50 7.53 -14.79
N LEU A 295 -9.72 7.14 -15.23
CA LEU A 295 -9.95 6.59 -16.58
C LEU A 295 -9.46 7.55 -17.70
N THR A 296 -9.71 8.85 -17.54
CA THR A 296 -9.29 9.89 -18.48
C THR A 296 -7.78 10.21 -18.46
N ARG A 297 -7.06 9.71 -17.45
CA ARG A 297 -5.61 9.93 -17.24
C ARG A 297 -4.79 8.65 -17.44
N LEU A 298 -5.40 7.54 -17.87
CA LEU A 298 -4.69 6.35 -18.33
C LEU A 298 -4.11 6.58 -19.74
N PRO A 299 -2.97 5.96 -20.09
CA PRO A 299 -2.36 6.12 -21.41
C PRO A 299 -3.15 5.41 -22.53
N ARG A 300 -4.14 4.58 -22.18
CA ARG A 300 -4.99 3.79 -23.08
C ARG A 300 -6.39 3.64 -22.49
N SER A 301 -7.42 3.63 -23.33
CA SER A 301 -8.81 3.30 -22.96
C SER A 301 -9.11 1.80 -23.01
N SER A 302 -8.21 1.01 -23.60
CA SER A 302 -8.26 -0.45 -23.65
C SER A 302 -7.35 -1.07 -22.57
N PHE A 303 -7.82 -2.12 -21.91
CA PHE A 303 -7.02 -2.89 -20.96
C PHE A 303 -5.80 -3.54 -21.63
N TRP A 304 -4.68 -3.60 -20.91
CA TRP A 304 -3.50 -4.36 -21.29
C TRP A 304 -2.78 -4.84 -20.03
N ARG A 305 -2.66 -6.16 -19.86
CA ARG A 305 -2.05 -6.81 -18.68
C ARG A 305 -0.58 -6.47 -18.39
N GLY A 306 0.09 -5.80 -19.34
CA GLY A 306 1.47 -5.34 -19.22
C GLY A 306 1.60 -3.85 -18.91
N ASP A 307 0.50 -3.15 -18.60
CA ASP A 307 0.54 -1.77 -18.10
C ASP A 307 0.78 -1.80 -16.58
N PRO A 308 1.88 -1.23 -16.06
CA PRO A 308 2.17 -1.26 -14.63
C PRO A 308 1.13 -0.51 -13.79
N TRP A 309 0.37 0.40 -14.40
CA TRP A 309 -0.63 1.22 -13.69
C TRP A 309 -1.99 0.56 -13.56
N LEU A 310 -2.25 -0.56 -14.24
CA LEU A 310 -3.60 -1.05 -14.47
C LEU A 310 -3.73 -2.54 -14.11
N THR A 311 -4.75 -2.87 -13.31
CA THR A 311 -5.07 -4.26 -12.96
C THR A 311 -6.55 -4.52 -13.09
N ALA A 312 -6.91 -5.77 -13.40
CA ALA A 312 -8.30 -6.17 -13.53
C ALA A 312 -8.94 -6.36 -12.14
N GLU A 313 -10.22 -6.00 -11.99
CA GLU A 313 -11.01 -6.37 -10.81
C GLU A 313 -10.97 -7.89 -10.60
N TYR A 314 -10.66 -8.33 -9.38
CA TYR A 314 -10.36 -9.72 -9.03
C TYR A 314 -11.43 -10.75 -9.47
N ARG A 315 -12.68 -10.32 -9.69
CA ARG A 315 -13.79 -11.15 -10.16
C ARG A 315 -13.76 -11.44 -11.66
N HIS A 316 -12.98 -10.72 -12.47
CA HIS A 316 -12.61 -11.17 -13.83
C HIS A 316 -11.81 -12.48 -13.81
N ARG A 317 -11.23 -12.83 -12.65
CA ARG A 317 -10.47 -14.07 -12.40
C ARG A 317 -9.38 -14.32 -13.45
N LEU A 318 -8.74 -13.25 -13.91
CA LEU A 318 -7.56 -13.37 -14.76
C LEU A 318 -6.44 -14.05 -13.97
N LYS A 319 -5.82 -15.04 -14.61
CA LYS A 319 -4.45 -15.45 -14.32
C LYS A 319 -3.51 -14.70 -15.28
N PRO A 320 -2.19 -14.68 -15.09
CA PRO A 320 -1.01 -14.06 -16.41
C PRO A 320 -0.78 -14.24 -15.63
N ASP A 321 -0.77 -15.78 -16.34
CA ASP A 321 -0.67 -16.32 -17.74
C ASP A 321 -1.57 -15.74 -18.87
N GLN A 322 -2.78 -15.25 -18.62
CA GLN A 322 -3.82 -15.12 -19.65
C GLN A 322 -3.93 -13.74 -20.31
N ALA A 323 -3.80 -13.71 -21.65
CA ALA A 323 -4.04 -12.52 -22.48
C ALA A 323 -5.54 -12.30 -22.81
N ARG A 324 -6.45 -12.80 -21.96
CA ARG A 324 -7.87 -13.02 -22.30
C ARG A 324 -8.69 -11.75 -22.52
N LEU A 325 -8.27 -10.63 -21.92
CA LEU A 325 -8.94 -9.33 -21.98
C LEU A 325 -8.02 -8.24 -22.55
N ASP A 326 -6.88 -8.61 -23.11
CA ASP A 326 -5.96 -7.65 -23.70
C ASP A 326 -6.57 -7.00 -24.94
N GLY A 327 -6.58 -5.67 -24.99
CA GLY A 327 -7.26 -4.89 -26.02
C GLY A 327 -8.75 -4.67 -25.78
N HIS A 328 -9.37 -5.29 -24.77
CA HIS A 328 -10.78 -5.06 -24.43
C HIS A 328 -10.99 -3.68 -23.82
N ARG A 329 -12.20 -3.14 -23.96
CA ARG A 329 -12.59 -1.82 -23.43
C ARG A 329 -12.61 -1.81 -21.91
N ILE A 330 -12.10 -0.74 -21.29
CA ILE A 330 -12.33 -0.45 -19.87
C ILE A 330 -13.70 0.24 -19.74
N LEU A 331 -14.58 -0.31 -18.89
CA LEU A 331 -15.93 0.23 -18.63
C LEU A 331 -15.91 1.24 -17.48
N PHE A 332 -15.23 0.93 -16.38
CA PHE A 332 -14.93 1.88 -15.31
C PHE A 332 -13.73 1.44 -14.48
N ILE A 333 -13.19 2.34 -13.66
CA ILE A 333 -12.18 2.04 -12.65
C ILE A 333 -12.76 2.23 -11.24
N MET A 334 -12.51 1.29 -10.33
CA MET A 334 -12.99 1.35 -8.95
C MET A 334 -12.14 2.24 -8.03
N GLN A 335 -10.90 2.49 -8.44
CA GLN A 335 -9.91 3.33 -7.76
C GLN A 335 -8.87 3.76 -8.81
N PRO A 336 -8.25 4.95 -8.67
CA PRO A 336 -7.19 5.39 -9.58
C PRO A 336 -5.89 4.65 -9.30
N ALA A 337 -4.94 4.71 -10.23
CA ALA A 337 -3.55 4.38 -9.91
C ALA A 337 -2.93 5.55 -9.15
N VAL A 338 -2.21 5.28 -8.06
CA VAL A 338 -1.55 6.30 -7.24
C VAL A 338 -0.05 6.09 -7.23
N SER A 339 0.68 7.15 -7.60
CA SER A 339 2.15 7.17 -7.64
C SER A 339 2.69 8.51 -7.18
N ARG A 340 3.95 8.53 -6.71
CA ARG A 340 4.70 9.75 -6.41
C ARG A 340 6.02 9.77 -7.19
N ILE A 341 6.38 10.93 -7.72
CA ILE A 341 7.75 11.21 -8.19
C ILE A 341 8.47 11.97 -7.07
N GLY A 342 9.59 11.43 -6.58
CA GLY A 342 10.38 12.02 -5.50
C GLY A 342 11.02 13.37 -5.85
N ALA A 343 11.22 14.25 -4.86
CA ALA A 343 11.85 15.56 -5.07
C ALA A 343 13.39 15.55 -4.92
N LEU A 344 13.96 14.52 -4.28
CA LEU A 344 15.40 14.37 -4.05
C LEU A 344 16.14 13.90 -5.33
N PRO A 345 17.48 13.73 -5.35
CA PRO A 345 18.26 13.77 -6.60
C PRO A 345 17.81 12.79 -7.70
N ASP A 346 17.59 11.53 -7.35
CA ASP A 346 17.16 10.44 -8.24
C ASP A 346 15.81 10.66 -8.93
N GLY A 347 14.90 11.42 -8.31
CA GLY A 347 13.53 11.60 -8.81
C GLY A 347 12.74 10.28 -8.84
N GLN A 348 13.06 9.34 -7.94
CA GLN A 348 12.53 7.98 -8.00
C GLN A 348 11.00 7.95 -8.05
N LEU A 349 10.48 7.07 -8.92
CA LEU A 349 9.06 6.78 -9.03
C LEU A 349 8.66 5.77 -7.97
N GLU A 350 7.73 6.15 -7.11
CA GLU A 350 7.09 5.30 -6.13
C GLU A 350 5.69 4.92 -6.65
N GLU A 351 5.43 3.63 -6.80
CA GLU A 351 4.14 3.10 -7.23
C GLU A 351 3.44 2.53 -5.99
N TRP A 352 2.31 3.12 -5.58
CA TRP A 352 1.63 2.76 -4.32
C TRP A 352 0.39 1.91 -4.54
N THR A 353 -0.40 2.22 -5.59
CA THR A 353 -1.55 1.40 -5.99
C THR A 353 -1.76 1.45 -7.49
N GLN A 354 -2.27 0.35 -8.05
CA GLN A 354 -2.75 0.27 -9.43
C GLN A 354 -4.22 0.70 -9.52
N ALA A 355 -4.62 1.22 -10.68
CA ALA A 355 -6.02 1.42 -11.03
C ALA A 355 -6.69 0.06 -11.18
N VAL A 356 -7.80 -0.16 -10.47
CA VAL A 356 -8.56 -1.43 -10.54
C VAL A 356 -9.69 -1.26 -11.54
N ALA A 357 -9.50 -1.79 -12.75
CA ALA A 357 -10.43 -1.66 -13.86
C ALA A 357 -11.47 -2.79 -13.91
N VAL A 358 -12.71 -2.42 -14.21
CA VAL A 358 -13.74 -3.34 -14.72
C VAL A 358 -13.75 -3.24 -16.25
N ILE A 359 -13.63 -4.40 -16.88
CA ILE A 359 -13.32 -4.57 -18.31
C ILE A 359 -14.51 -5.23 -19.01
N GLU A 360 -14.78 -4.85 -20.26
CA GLU A 360 -15.81 -5.48 -21.09
C GLU A 360 -15.44 -6.95 -21.37
N ASP A 361 -16.34 -7.89 -21.06
CA ASP A 361 -16.07 -9.34 -21.14
C ASP A 361 -17.37 -10.13 -21.41
N GLY A 362 -17.98 -9.90 -22.57
CA GLY A 362 -19.15 -10.64 -23.05
C GLY A 362 -18.97 -12.15 -23.21
N GLN A 363 -17.79 -12.70 -22.90
CA GLN A 363 -17.53 -14.14 -22.86
C GLN A 363 -17.69 -14.77 -21.47
N CYS A 364 -17.71 -14.01 -20.37
CA CYS A 364 -18.05 -14.56 -19.05
C CYS A 364 -19.55 -14.36 -18.74
N THR A 365 -20.38 -15.14 -19.45
CA THR A 365 -21.77 -15.38 -19.07
C THR A 365 -21.83 -16.24 -17.80
N LYS A 366 -22.95 -16.18 -17.06
CA LYS A 366 -23.15 -16.92 -15.80
C LYS A 366 -22.73 -18.38 -15.89
N ASP A 367 -23.16 -19.09 -16.93
CA ASP A 367 -22.88 -20.53 -17.12
C ASP A 367 -21.38 -20.80 -17.35
N VAL A 368 -20.69 -19.94 -18.12
CA VAL A 368 -19.25 -20.05 -18.35
C VAL A 368 -18.48 -19.84 -17.04
N CYS A 369 -18.83 -18.80 -16.27
CA CYS A 369 -18.15 -18.52 -15.01
C CYS A 369 -18.50 -19.56 -13.92
N GLU A 370 -19.72 -20.11 -13.90
CA GLU A 370 -20.11 -21.24 -13.04
C GLU A 370 -19.38 -22.54 -13.40
N LYS A 371 -19.26 -22.85 -14.70
CA LYS A 371 -18.48 -24.01 -15.18
C LYS A 371 -17.03 -23.89 -14.75
N ARG A 372 -16.38 -22.74 -14.99
CA ARG A 372 -15.02 -22.45 -14.50
C ARG A 372 -14.91 -22.57 -12.97
N ARG A 373 -15.92 -22.14 -12.21
CA ARG A 373 -15.96 -22.31 -10.74
C ARG A 373 -16.02 -23.79 -10.33
N LYS A 374 -16.81 -24.62 -11.01
CA LYS A 374 -16.90 -26.08 -10.76
C LYS A 374 -15.57 -26.78 -11.11
N GLU A 375 -14.98 -26.44 -12.26
CA GLU A 375 -13.68 -26.96 -12.71
C GLU A 375 -12.51 -26.55 -11.81
N GLN A 376 -12.46 -25.29 -11.35
CA GLN A 376 -11.41 -24.83 -10.45
C GLN A 376 -11.56 -25.50 -9.07
N LYS A 377 -12.77 -25.58 -8.51
CA LYS A 377 -12.98 -26.28 -7.23
C LYS A 377 -12.55 -27.75 -7.32
N ALA A 378 -12.84 -28.45 -8.41
CA ALA A 378 -12.40 -29.83 -8.60
C ALA A 378 -10.86 -29.96 -8.59
N LYS A 379 -10.13 -28.97 -9.14
CA LYS A 379 -8.65 -28.92 -9.09
C LYS A 379 -8.13 -28.57 -7.70
N ASP A 380 -8.79 -27.67 -6.99
CA ASP A 380 -8.44 -27.28 -5.62
C ASP A 380 -8.66 -28.47 -4.65
N ASP A 381 -9.81 -29.15 -4.77
CA ASP A 381 -10.13 -30.40 -4.07
C ASP A 381 -9.11 -31.52 -4.40
N GLU A 382 -8.69 -31.66 -5.66
CA GLU A 382 -7.67 -32.64 -6.07
C GLU A 382 -6.28 -32.31 -5.50
N ALA A 383 -5.87 -31.04 -5.54
CA ALA A 383 -4.60 -30.57 -4.99
C ALA A 383 -4.55 -30.76 -3.46
N TYR A 384 -5.64 -30.45 -2.75
CA TYR A 384 -5.75 -30.67 -1.31
C TYR A 384 -5.57 -32.14 -0.93
N ARG A 385 -6.19 -33.08 -1.68
CA ARG A 385 -5.96 -34.53 -1.45
C ARG A 385 -4.50 -34.93 -1.64
N LYS A 386 -3.82 -34.40 -2.67
CA LYS A 386 -2.39 -34.68 -2.89
C LYS A 386 -1.52 -34.13 -1.77
N GLU A 387 -1.85 -32.96 -1.25
CA GLU A 387 -1.14 -32.39 -0.10
C GLU A 387 -1.35 -33.24 1.17
N GLU A 388 -2.58 -33.68 1.46
CA GLU A 388 -2.87 -34.59 2.57
C GLU A 388 -2.19 -35.96 2.40
N GLU A 389 -2.12 -36.51 1.18
CA GLU A 389 -1.38 -37.74 0.88
C GLU A 389 0.14 -37.59 1.12
N GLU A 390 0.75 -36.49 0.69
CA GLU A 390 2.16 -36.19 0.97
C GLU A 390 2.40 -35.91 2.46
N ARG A 391 1.49 -35.21 3.13
CA ARG A 391 1.52 -34.97 4.58
C ARG A 391 1.45 -36.29 5.37
N ALA A 392 0.61 -37.22 4.94
CA ALA A 392 0.50 -38.57 5.51
C ALA A 392 1.77 -39.41 5.25
N LYS A 393 2.35 -39.38 4.04
CA LYS A 393 3.63 -40.04 3.73
C LYS A 393 4.77 -39.52 4.62
N ASN A 394 4.89 -38.19 4.73
CA ASN A 394 5.92 -37.55 5.55
C ASN A 394 5.76 -37.87 7.04
N ASN A 395 4.52 -37.88 7.56
CA ASN A 395 4.25 -38.31 8.93
C ASN A 395 4.58 -39.80 9.15
N ALA A 396 4.26 -40.69 8.20
CA ALA A 396 4.59 -42.11 8.28
C ALA A 396 6.11 -42.40 8.20
N ILE A 397 6.88 -41.52 7.55
CA ILE A 397 8.36 -41.53 7.57
C ILE A 397 8.85 -41.08 8.95
N TYR A 398 8.31 -39.98 9.50
CA TYR A 398 8.65 -39.49 10.84
C TYR A 398 8.36 -40.54 11.93
N GLU A 399 7.18 -41.16 11.91
CA GLU A 399 6.80 -42.26 12.81
C GLU A 399 7.65 -43.52 12.64
N ARG A 400 8.29 -43.72 11.48
CA ARG A 400 9.28 -44.80 11.29
C ARG A 400 10.59 -44.44 12.00
N GLY A 401 11.11 -43.23 11.76
CA GLY A 401 12.32 -42.72 12.42
C GLY A 401 12.20 -42.68 13.94
N GLU A 402 11.06 -42.24 14.48
CA GLU A 402 10.71 -42.32 15.91
C GLU A 402 10.83 -43.74 16.48
N ARG A 403 10.32 -44.74 15.75
CA ARG A 403 10.36 -46.16 16.16
C ARG A 403 11.74 -46.79 16.00
N GLU A 404 12.55 -46.33 15.06
CA GLU A 404 13.92 -46.80 14.85
C GLU A 404 14.85 -46.19 15.90
N TRP A 405 14.83 -44.87 16.08
CA TRP A 405 15.57 -44.16 17.13
C TRP A 405 15.24 -44.68 18.54
N ARG A 406 13.96 -44.96 18.83
CA ARG A 406 13.54 -45.52 20.13
C ARG A 406 14.12 -46.92 20.38
N LYS A 407 14.16 -47.79 19.36
CA LYS A 407 14.81 -49.11 19.46
C LYS A 407 16.32 -48.98 19.68
N GLU A 408 16.99 -48.09 18.97
CA GLU A 408 18.43 -47.83 19.16
C GLU A 408 18.72 -47.34 20.57
N TYR A 409 17.89 -46.44 21.10
CA TYR A 409 17.98 -45.92 22.46
C TYR A 409 17.75 -47.01 23.53
N GLU A 410 16.71 -47.84 23.37
CA GLU A 410 16.43 -49.00 24.24
C GLU A 410 17.56 -50.05 24.18
N GLU A 411 18.08 -50.36 22.99
CA GLU A 411 19.20 -51.30 22.83
C GLU A 411 20.49 -50.74 23.45
N GLN A 412 20.73 -49.43 23.33
CA GLN A 412 21.87 -48.77 23.96
C GLN A 412 21.78 -48.81 25.50
N GLN A 413 20.60 -48.53 26.08
CA GLN A 413 20.41 -48.70 27.53
C GLN A 413 20.69 -50.14 27.97
N ARG A 414 20.17 -51.15 27.26
CA ARG A 414 20.42 -52.57 27.59
C ARG A 414 21.88 -53.01 27.38
N LYS A 415 22.65 -52.33 26.52
CA LYS A 415 24.10 -52.51 26.38
C LYS A 415 24.87 -51.92 27.56
N ASP A 416 24.42 -50.79 28.10
CA ASP A 416 25.09 -50.12 29.21
C ASP A 416 24.72 -50.77 30.57
N GLU A 417 23.46 -51.15 30.81
CA GLU A 417 23.06 -52.00 31.96
C GLU A 417 23.83 -53.33 32.05
N ARG A 418 24.24 -53.89 30.92
CA ARG A 418 25.04 -55.12 30.86
C ARG A 418 26.50 -54.91 31.26
N LYS A 419 27.05 -53.70 31.12
CA LYS A 419 28.42 -53.37 31.55
C LYS A 419 28.49 -53.17 33.07
N GLU A 420 27.43 -52.62 33.66
CA GLU A 420 27.36 -52.32 35.10
C GLU A 420 27.30 -53.58 35.99
N LYS A 421 26.99 -54.76 35.41
CA LYS A 421 26.82 -56.02 36.16
C LYS A 421 28.03 -56.98 36.11
N VAL A 422 29.22 -56.46 35.80
CA VAL A 422 30.48 -57.24 35.80
C VAL A 422 31.33 -56.88 37.03
N PRO A 423 31.61 -57.80 37.96
CA PRO A 423 32.41 -57.50 39.15
C PRO A 423 33.90 -57.26 38.83
N LEU A 424 34.47 -56.22 39.45
CA LEU A 424 35.92 -55.95 39.43
C LEU A 424 36.68 -56.99 40.27
N ARG A 425 37.88 -57.36 39.80
CA ARG A 425 38.97 -57.86 40.65
C ARG A 425 40.15 -56.90 40.54
N GLN A 426 40.80 -56.64 41.66
CA GLN A 426 42.01 -55.85 41.77
C GLN A 426 43.25 -56.70 41.46
N GLU A 427 44.34 -56.06 41.06
CA GLU A 427 45.65 -56.30 41.67
C GLU A 427 46.52 -55.03 41.58
N GLU A 428 47.45 -54.89 42.51
CA GLU A 428 48.26 -53.72 42.85
C GLU A 428 49.72 -53.92 42.36
N GLU A 429 50.68 -53.00 42.33
CA GLU A 429 50.79 -51.53 42.47
C GLU A 429 52.20 -51.13 41.95
N LYS A 430 52.41 -49.84 41.61
CA LYS A 430 53.47 -48.93 42.16
C LYS A 430 53.91 -47.82 41.21
N GLY A 431 54.23 -46.66 41.78
CA GLY A 431 55.00 -45.58 41.14
C GLY A 431 54.26 -44.25 41.01
N SER A 432 53.89 -43.64 42.15
CA SER A 432 53.22 -42.33 42.19
C SER A 432 54.18 -41.17 42.45
N GLU A 433 53.85 -40.01 41.87
CA GLU A 433 53.93 -38.70 42.53
C GLU A 433 52.71 -37.86 42.07
N GLU A 434 52.22 -36.96 42.93
CA GLU A 434 50.89 -36.30 42.92
C GLU A 434 51.02 -34.84 43.40
N PRO A 435 49.97 -33.98 43.40
CA PRO A 435 48.72 -33.91 42.62
C PRO A 435 48.75 -32.60 41.77
N GLU A 436 47.72 -31.80 41.42
CA GLU A 436 46.24 -31.82 41.49
C GLU A 436 45.74 -31.14 40.18
N ASN A 437 44.71 -31.55 39.41
CA ASN A 437 43.30 -31.90 39.62
C ASN A 437 42.34 -30.68 39.86
N PRO A 438 41.04 -30.73 39.48
CA PRO A 438 40.39 -31.68 38.55
C PRO A 438 39.35 -31.11 37.54
N ALA A 439 38.95 -31.99 36.62
CA ALA A 439 37.58 -32.14 36.05
C ALA A 439 37.04 -31.19 34.95
N PRO A 440 37.15 -31.58 33.66
CA PRO A 440 36.09 -31.31 32.68
C PRO A 440 34.83 -32.13 33.00
N LYS A 441 33.62 -31.60 32.73
CA LYS A 441 32.36 -32.31 33.02
C LYS A 441 31.29 -32.20 31.91
N ARG A 442 30.73 -33.38 31.58
CA ARG A 442 29.42 -33.66 30.97
C ARG A 442 29.20 -33.25 29.50
N ALA A 443 29.16 -34.27 28.65
CA ALA A 443 28.33 -34.31 27.45
C ALA A 443 26.91 -34.84 27.77
N ARG A 444 25.98 -34.64 26.82
CA ARG A 444 24.53 -34.92 26.88
C ARG A 444 23.72 -34.05 27.89
N GLY A 445 22.51 -33.59 27.55
CA GLY A 445 21.87 -33.57 26.24
C GLY A 445 20.34 -33.56 26.26
N THR A 446 19.77 -33.01 25.17
CA THR A 446 18.42 -33.26 24.62
C THR A 446 17.16 -32.92 25.42
N TRP A 447 16.16 -32.44 24.67
CA TRP A 447 14.72 -32.32 24.97
C TRP A 447 14.33 -31.23 26.02
N GLY A 448 13.27 -30.45 25.80
CA GLY A 448 12.37 -30.41 24.63
C GLY A 448 11.04 -29.69 24.91
N THR A 449 10.00 -30.08 24.17
CA THR A 449 8.58 -29.71 24.35
C THR A 449 8.13 -28.37 23.74
N THR A 450 7.50 -28.45 22.57
CA THR A 450 6.64 -27.39 22.02
C THR A 450 5.23 -27.52 22.60
N ARG A 451 4.68 -26.48 23.26
CA ARG A 451 3.27 -26.03 23.06
C ARG A 451 2.83 -24.83 23.91
N LYS A 452 1.96 -24.02 23.30
CA LYS A 452 0.88 -23.20 23.89
C LYS A 452 1.22 -22.28 25.08
N LYS A 453 1.18 -20.98 24.82
CA LYS A 453 0.23 -20.10 25.53
C LYS A 453 -0.42 -19.13 24.54
N ALA A 454 -1.64 -18.72 24.87
CA ALA A 454 -2.38 -17.66 24.21
C ALA A 454 -3.08 -16.83 25.29
N VAL A 455 -3.34 -15.56 24.98
CA VAL A 455 -4.26 -14.66 25.72
C VAL A 455 -3.82 -14.21 27.12
N GLN A 456 -4.32 -13.03 27.50
CA GLN A 456 -4.28 -12.37 28.82
C GLN A 456 -2.91 -11.88 29.34
N GLN A 457 -2.66 -10.59 29.08
CA GLN A 457 -2.27 -9.68 30.16
C GLN A 457 -2.89 -8.28 29.93
N VAL A 458 -3.91 -7.97 30.72
CA VAL A 458 -4.58 -6.67 30.91
C VAL A 458 -4.88 -6.59 32.42
N GLU A 459 -5.01 -5.38 32.97
CA GLU A 459 -5.35 -5.07 34.38
C GLU A 459 -4.37 -5.56 35.47
N ALA A 460 -3.50 -4.64 35.92
CA ALA A 460 -2.99 -4.60 37.31
C ALA A 460 -2.27 -3.25 37.64
N THR A 461 -2.89 -2.09 37.43
CA THR A 461 -2.34 -0.78 37.87
C THR A 461 -3.41 0.29 38.15
N GLU A 462 -4.27 0.05 39.14
CA GLU A 462 -4.92 1.13 39.89
C GLU A 462 -4.82 0.85 41.39
N GLU A 463 -4.07 1.69 42.12
CA GLU A 463 -4.61 2.53 43.20
C GLU A 463 -3.48 3.39 43.83
N VAL A 464 -3.88 4.28 44.75
CA VAL A 464 -3.01 5.11 45.63
C VAL A 464 -2.45 6.41 45.00
N ARG A 465 -3.35 7.36 44.66
CA ARG A 465 -3.55 8.63 45.43
C ARG A 465 -4.37 9.70 44.71
N THR A 466 -5.61 9.89 45.16
CA THR A 466 -6.35 11.16 45.07
C THR A 466 -6.40 11.82 46.46
N ILE A 467 -5.64 12.90 46.64
CA ILE A 467 -5.90 13.93 47.67
C ILE A 467 -5.48 15.29 47.09
N GLY A 468 -6.33 16.32 47.23
CA GLY A 468 -5.85 17.71 47.27
C GLY A 468 -6.35 18.68 46.20
N ARG A 469 -7.64 19.05 46.26
CA ARG A 469 -8.08 20.40 45.85
C ARG A 469 -9.39 20.78 46.55
N GLU A 470 -9.30 21.64 47.57
CA GLU A 470 -10.28 22.69 47.87
C GLU A 470 -9.78 23.60 49.02
N SER A 471 -9.26 24.77 48.64
CA SER A 471 -9.09 26.01 49.41
C SER A 471 -8.55 27.08 48.45
#